data_AF-A0A9E0YYF6-F1
#
_entry.id   AF-A0A9E0YYF6-F1
#
_cell.length_a   1.000
_cell.length_b   1.000
_cell.length_c   1.000
_cell.angle_alpha   90.00
_cell.angle_beta   90.00
_cell.angle_gamma   90.00
#
_symmetry.space_group_name_H-M   'P 1'
#
loop_
_entity.id
_entity.type
_entity.pdbx_description
1 polymer ?
#
loop_
_entity_poly.entity_id
_entity_poly.type
_entity_poly.pdbx_seq_one_letter_code
_entity_poly.pdbx_strand_id
1 'polypeptide(L)' 'MYKTVVIGYTPVADSMAEKIEEKSNEMLGKGYELITMAITGGAKAILVFKTKM' A
#
# COMPACT_ATOMS: atom_id res chain seq x y z
N MET A 1 -10.97 5.70 -10.64
CA MET A 1 -11.62 5.12 -9.43
C MET A 1 -10.59 5.05 -8.32
N TYR A 2 -10.98 5.26 -7.06
CA TYR A 2 -10.07 5.11 -5.92
C TYR A 2 -10.25 3.73 -5.26
N LYS A 3 -9.15 3.14 -4.79
CA LYS A 3 -9.14 1.87 -4.08
C LYS A 3 -8.18 1.94 -2.90
N THR A 4 -8.65 1.50 -1.74
CA THR A 4 -7.85 1.45 -0.52
C THR A 4 -7.46 0.02 -0.20
N VAL A 5 -6.21 -0.20 0.21
CA VAL A 5 -5.69 -1.49 0.65
C VAL A 5 -5.05 -1.33 2.03
N VAL A 6 -5.28 -2.31 2.91
CA VAL A 6 -4.66 -2.35 4.23
C VAL A 6 -3.55 -3.40 4.25
N ILE A 7 -2.38 -3.01 4.71
CA ILE A 7 -1.33 -3.94 5.12
C ILE A 7 -1.51 -4.20 6.61
N GLY A 8 -1.58 -5.48 6.97
CA GLY A 8 -1.74 -5.93 8.35
C GLY A 8 -0.52 -5.64 9.23
N TYR A 9 -0.57 -6.15 10.46
CA TYR A 9 0.48 -5.95 11.46
C TYR A 9 1.87 -6.34 10.92
N THR A 10 2.77 -5.36 10.85
CA THR A 10 4.15 -5.50 10.37
C THR A 10 5.03 -4.54 11.18
N PRO A 11 5.52 -4.96 12.36
CA PRO A 11 6.23 -4.08 13.29
C PRO A 11 7.65 -3.71 12.86
N VAL A 12 8.25 -4.50 11.96
CA VAL A 12 9.59 -4.24 11.42
C VAL A 12 9.47 -3.30 10.23
N ALA A 13 10.17 -2.17 10.29
CA ALA A 13 10.09 -1.11 9.28
C ALA A 13 10.47 -1.61 7.88
N ASP A 14 11.57 -2.35 7.77
CA ASP A 14 12.04 -2.88 6.48
C ASP A 14 11.02 -3.84 5.87
N SER A 15 10.46 -4.75 6.67
CA SER A 15 9.39 -5.65 6.23
C SER A 15 8.10 -4.90 5.86
N MET A 16 7.81 -3.76 6.48
CA MET A 16 6.67 -2.91 6.10
C MET A 16 6.92 -2.27 4.74
N ALA A 17 8.12 -1.73 4.51
CA ALA A 17 8.50 -1.14 3.24
C ALA A 17 8.43 -2.16 2.08
N GLU A 18 8.97 -3.36 2.28
CA GLU A 18 8.91 -4.46 1.31
C GLU A 18 7.46 -4.80 0.93
N LYS A 19 6.58 -4.99 1.91
CA LYS A 19 5.15 -5.27 1.66
C LYS A 19 4.43 -4.13 0.93
N ILE A 20 4.80 -2.88 1.21
CA ILE A 20 4.26 -1.71 0.52
C ILE A 20 4.68 -1.74 -0.95
N GLU A 21 5.96 -2.00 -1.22
CA GLU A 21 6.51 -2.08 -2.58
C GLU A 21 5.85 -3.22 -3.37
N GLU A 22 5.80 -4.43 -2.81
CA GLU A 22 5.15 -5.59 -3.42
C GLU A 22 3.69 -5.30 -3.77
N LYS A 23 2.94 -4.73 -2.82
CA LYS A 23 1.53 -4.40 -3.04
C LYS A 23 1.36 -3.32 -4.09
N SER A 24 2.26 -2.33 -4.13
CA SER A 24 2.22 -1.24 -5.10
C SER A 24 2.49 -1.75 -6.51
N ASN A 25 3.47 -2.64 -6.68
CA ASN A 25 3.77 -3.28 -7.95
C ASN A 25 2.62 -4.17 -8.44
N GLU A 26 2.01 -4.96 -7.55
CA GLU A 26 0.81 -5.75 -7.87
C GLU A 26 -0.34 -4.86 -8.34
N MET A 27 -0.59 -3.75 -7.66
CA MET A 27 -1.64 -2.80 -8.01
C MET A 27 -1.34 -2.06 -9.32
N LEU A 28 -0.08 -1.73 -9.58
CA LEU A 28 0.37 -1.13 -10.83
C LEU A 28 0.08 -2.06 -12.01
N GLY A 29 0.37 -3.35 -11.88
CA GLY A 29 0.01 -4.37 -12.88
C GLY A 29 -1.50 -4.50 -13.12
N LYS A 30 -2.32 -4.06 -12.17
CA LYS A 30 -3.79 -4.00 -12.26
C LYS A 30 -4.31 -2.65 -12.76
N GLY A 31 -3.43 -1.75 -13.21
CA GLY A 31 -3.81 -0.42 -13.67
C GLY A 31 -4.16 0.56 -12.54
N TYR A 32 -3.57 0.39 -11.36
CA TYR A 32 -3.72 1.31 -10.23
C TYR A 32 -2.38 1.90 -9.83
N GLU A 33 -2.32 3.22 -9.67
CA GLU A 33 -1.15 3.95 -9.18
C GLU A 33 -1.32 4.28 -7.68
N LEU A 34 -0.27 4.08 -6.89
CA LEU A 34 -0.25 4.48 -5.49
C LEU A 34 -0.17 6.01 -5.43
N ILE A 35 -1.10 6.67 -4.75
CA ILE A 35 -1.12 8.14 -4.65
C ILE A 35 -0.76 8.66 -3.26
N THR A 36 -1.01 7.87 -2.21
CA THR A 36 -0.61 8.20 -0.83
C THR A 36 -0.70 6.97 0.05
N MET A 37 -0.03 7.01 1.20
CA MET A 37 -0.12 6.01 2.24
C MET A 37 0.07 6.61 3.63
N ALA A 38 -0.37 5.89 4.65
CA ALA A 38 -0.10 6.21 6.05
C ALA A 38 0.19 4.93 6.85
N ILE A 39 1.18 5.00 7.74
CA ILE A 39 1.38 4.00 8.79
C ILE A 39 0.52 4.40 9.99
N THR A 40 -0.24 3.46 10.51
CA THR A 40 -1.17 3.65 11.63
C THR A 40 -0.64 3.03 12.91
N GLY A 41 -1.20 3.42 14.05
CA GLY A 41 -0.95 2.77 15.32
C GLY A 41 -1.17 1.25 15.23
N GLY A 42 -0.36 0.48 15.96
CA GLY A 42 -0.37 -0.98 15.85
C GLY A 42 0.28 -1.49 14.57
N ALA A 43 1.25 -0.76 14.02
CA ALA A 43 2.12 -1.17 12.92
C ALA A 43 1.39 -1.75 11.69
N LYS A 44 0.33 -1.08 11.24
CA LYS A 44 -0.41 -1.38 10.00
C LYS A 44 -0.24 -0.23 9.02
N ALA A 45 -0.46 -0.48 7.72
CA ALA A 45 -0.47 0.59 6.72
C ALA A 45 -1.80 0.66 5.97
N ILE A 46 -2.19 1.88 5.59
CA ILE A 46 -3.31 2.15 4.68
C ILE A 46 -2.70 2.75 3.41
N LEU A 47 -2.95 2.11 2.27
CA LEU A 47 -2.47 2.54 0.96
C LEU A 47 -3.67 2.97 0.13
N VAL A 48 -3.59 4.14 -0.48
CA VAL A 48 -4.64 4.68 -1.35
C VAL A 48 -4.13 4.69 -2.78
N PHE A 49 -4.88 4.04 -3.65
CA PHE A 49 -4.60 3.90 -5.06
C PHE A 49 -5.64 4.61 -5.92
N LYS A 50 -5.23 5.09 -7.08
CA LYS A 50 -6.09 5.65 -8.13
C LYS A 50 -5.92 4.83 -9.41
N THR A 51 -7.00 4.59 -10.16
CA THR A 51 -6.89 4.02 -11.51
C THR A 51 -5.95 4.87 -12.36
N LYS A 52 -4.94 4.23 -12.95
CA LYS A 52 -4.01 4.79 -13.92
C LYS A 52 -4.79 5.00 -15.22
N MET A 53 -4.92 6.25 -15.64
CA MET A 53 -5.55 6.61 -16.94
C MET A 53 -4.60 6.30 -18.09
#